data_AF-A0A9D2I297-F1
#
_entry.id   AF-A0A9D2I297-F1
#
_cell.length_a   1.000
_cell.length_b   1.000
_cell.length_c   1.000
_cell.angle_alpha   90.00
_cell.angle_beta   90.00
_cell.angle_gamma   90.00
#
_symmetry.space_group_name_H-M   'P 1'
#
loop_
_entity.id
_entity.type
_entity.pdbx_description
1 polymer ?
#
loop_
_entity_poly.entity_id
_entity_poly.type
_entity_poly.pdbx_seq_one_letter_code
_entity_poly.pdbx_strand_id
1 'polypeptide(L)' 'IVTLIYGEDTTAEECEAIAEAMEAEFEDIEFEVQAGNQPVYSYLISVE' A
#
# COMPACT_ATOMS: atom_id res chain seq x y z
N ILE A 1 -11.72 0.84 -4.27
CA ILE A 1 -10.82 0.34 -3.19
C ILE A 1 -9.39 0.38 -3.72
N VAL A 2 -8.44 0.89 -2.94
CA VAL A 2 -7.03 0.96 -3.33
C VAL A 2 -6.23 -0.04 -2.50
N THR A 3 -5.61 -1.01 -3.15
CA THR A 3 -4.74 -1.98 -2.46
C THR A 3 -3.28 -1.65 -2.71
N LEU A 4 -2.52 -1.40 -1.64
CA LEU A 4 -1.07 -1.29 -1.65
C LEU A 4 -0.45 -2.64 -1.31
N ILE A 5 0.26 -3.20 -2.28
CA ILE A 5 0.98 -4.46 -2.16
C ILE A 5 2.47 -4.13 -2.07
N TYR A 6 3.12 -4.45 -0.95
CA TYR A 6 4.56 -4.18 -0.78
C TYR A 6 5.43 -5.41 -1.03
N GLY A 7 6.64 -5.17 -1.55
CA GLY A 7 7.64 -6.17 -1.91
C GLY A 7 8.52 -6.62 -0.74
N GLU A 8 9.45 -7.54 -1.02
CA GLU A 8 10.36 -8.12 0.00
C GLU A 8 11.35 -7.09 0.58
N ASP A 9 11.70 -6.06 -0.18
CA ASP A 9 12.58 -4.97 0.24
C ASP A 9 11.86 -3.85 1.02
N THR A 10 10.59 -4.04 1.37
CA THR A 10 9.75 -3.02 2.01
C THR A 10 9.04 -3.58 3.23
N THR A 11 8.88 -2.75 4.27
CA THR A 11 8.20 -3.17 5.51
C THR A 11 6.72 -2.81 5.52
N ALA A 12 5.93 -3.56 6.31
CA ALA A 12 4.52 -3.24 6.53
C ALA A 12 4.36 -1.83 7.11
N GLU A 13 5.22 -1.44 8.07
CA GLU A 13 5.18 -0.13 8.74
C GLU A 13 5.36 1.03 7.75
N GLU A 14 6.28 0.92 6.80
CA GLU A 14 6.46 1.94 5.76
C GLU A 14 5.24 2.03 4.84
N CYS A 15 4.64 0.89 4.49
CA CYS A 15 3.47 0.86 3.62
C CYS A 15 2.20 1.37 4.31
N GLU A 16 2.03 1.06 5.61
CA GLU A 16 0.96 1.59 6.45
C GLU A 16 1.07 3.11 6.60
N ALA A 17 2.27 3.65 6.83
CA ALA A 17 2.46 5.10 6.90
C ALA A 17 2.09 5.81 5.58
N ILE A 18 2.33 5.16 4.44
CA ILE A 18 1.90 5.68 3.13
C ILE A 18 0.38 5.60 3.01
N ALA A 19 -0.23 4.48 3.40
CA ALA A 19 -1.68 4.30 3.37
C ALA A 19 -2.41 5.34 4.24
N GLU A 20 -1.95 5.57 5.47
CA GLU A 20 -2.51 6.61 6.36
C GLU A 20 -2.40 8.02 5.77
N ALA A 21 -1.25 8.34 5.15
CA ALA A 21 -1.07 9.63 4.50
C ALA A 21 -2.02 9.81 3.29
N MET A 22 -2.32 8.72 2.57
CA MET A 22 -3.26 8.74 1.45
C MET A 22 -4.71 8.76 1.92
N GLU A 23 -5.06 8.06 2.99
CA GLU A 23 -6.39 8.15 3.63
C GLU A 23 -6.71 9.56 4.10
N ALA A 24 -5.72 10.29 4.63
CA ALA A 24 -5.89 11.68 5.05
C ALA A 24 -6.17 12.65 3.88
N GLU A 25 -5.63 12.37 2.70
CA GLU A 25 -5.84 13.19 1.49
C GLU A 25 -7.11 12.75 0.72
N PHE A 26 -7.45 11.47 0.80
CA PHE A 26 -8.56 10.84 0.08
C PHE A 26 -9.54 10.17 1.04
N GLU A 27 -10.26 10.97 1.83
CA GLU A 27 -11.20 10.49 2.87
C GLU A 27 -12.33 9.58 2.34
N ASP A 28 -12.64 9.66 1.05
CA ASP A 28 -13.68 8.84 0.39
C ASP A 28 -13.14 7.51 -0.17
N ILE A 29 -11.83 7.25 -0.06
CA ILE A 29 -11.16 6.07 -0.63
C ILE A 29 -10.72 5.15 0.50
N GLU A 30 -11.12 3.88 0.41
CA GLU A 30 -10.66 2.81 1.29
C GLU A 30 -9.30 2.29 0.81
N PHE A 31 -8.30 2.32 1.68
CA PHE A 31 -6.95 1.81 1.44
C PHE A 31 -6.72 0.50 2.19
N GLU A 32 -6.15 -0.49 1.50
CA GLU A 32 -5.83 -1.79 2.09
C GLU A 32 -4.35 -2.13 1.83
N VAL A 33 -3.63 -2.55 2.88
CA VAL A 33 -2.22 -2.93 2.77
C VAL A 33 -2.08 -4.45 2.79
N GLN A 34 -1.37 -5.01 1.81
CA GLN A 34 -1.09 -6.44 1.71
C GLN A 34 0.40 -6.73 1.49
N ALA A 35 0.88 -7.81 2.10
CA ALA A 35 2.23 -8.32 1.86
C ALA A 35 2.28 -9.09 0.54
N GLY A 36 2.94 -8.54 -0.48
CA GLY A 36 3.09 -9.19 -1.78
C GLY A 36 4.26 -10.17 -1.88
N ASN A 37 5.27 -10.02 -0.99
CA ASN A 37 6.55 -10.74 -1.06
C ASN A 37 7.14 -10.75 -2.47
N GLN A 38 6.97 -9.65 -3.20
CA GLN A 38 7.44 -9.54 -4.57
C GLN A 38 8.92 -9.15 -4.55
N PRO A 39 9.81 -9.93 -5.20
CA PRO A 39 11.24 -9.62 -5.22
C PRO A 39 11.64 -8.55 -6.24
N VAL A 40 10.72 -8.08 -7.07
CA VAL A 40 11.01 -7.17 -8.20
C VAL A 40 10.35 -5.80 -8.04
N TYR A 41 9.18 -5.73 -7.41
CA TYR A 41 8.43 -4.48 -7.22
C TYR A 41 8.35 -4.15 -5.74
N SER A 42 8.89 -3.00 -5.35
CA SER A 42 8.80 -2.50 -3.98
C SER A 42 7.36 -2.14 -3.58
N TYR A 43 6.57 -1.63 -4.54
CA TYR A 43 5.15 -1.32 -4.37
C TYR A 43 4.36 -1.65 -5.63
N LEU A 44 3.18 -2.22 -5.46
CA LEU A 44 2.19 -2.41 -6.49
C LEU A 44 0.85 -1.87 -5.99
N ILE A 45 0.22 -1.02 -6.81
CA ILE A 45 -1.03 -0.34 -6.46
C ILE A 45 -2.12 -0.87 -7.39
N SER A 46 -3.14 -1.49 -6.79
CA SER A 46 -4.35 -1.88 -7.48
C SER A 46 -5.46 -0.88 -7.16
N VAL A 47 -6.14 -0.39 -8.19
CA VAL A 47 -7.27 0.54 -8.05
C VAL A 47 -8.49 -0.11 -8.67
N GLU A 48 -9.53 -0.30 -7.86
CA GLU A 48 -10.86 -0.78 -8.26
C GLU A 48 -11.93 0.32 -8.08
#